data_AF-A0A5E7VBC5-F1
#
_entry.id   AF-A0A5E7VBC5-F1
#
_cell.length_a   1.000
_cell.length_b   1.000
_cell.length_c   1.000
_cell.angle_alpha   90.00
_cell.angle_beta   90.00
_cell.angle_gamma   90.00
#
_symmetry.space_group_name_H-M   'P 1'
#
loop_
_entity.id
_entity.type
_entity.pdbx_description
1 polymer ?
#
loop_
_entity_poly.entity_id
_entity_poly.type
_entity_poly.pdbx_seq_one_letter_code
_entity_poly.pdbx_strand_id
1 'polypeptide(L)'
;MKTQQTLETLVEDAPGSAMLTPLVQLTTKETQALEWCLKGKTSWEIARIQSCSESTINFHFSNIRRKFAVRSRNAAVFRALESGAITVEPLQSRDTHEPD
;
A
#
# COMPACT_ATOMS: atom_id res chain seq x y z
N MET A 1 24.33 26.78 -56.61
CA MET A 1 23.11 27.56 -56.27
C MET A 1 21.93 26.61 -56.26
N LYS A 2 21.07 26.67 -55.22
CA LYS A 2 19.91 25.80 -54.88
C LYS A 2 20.29 24.62 -53.94
N THR A 3 20.08 24.81 -52.62
CA THR A 3 18.95 24.29 -51.76
C THR A 3 19.31 22.91 -51.15
N GLN A 4 19.29 22.61 -49.83
CA GLN A 4 18.68 23.19 -48.63
C GLN A 4 19.54 22.92 -47.37
N GLN A 5 19.29 23.76 -46.36
CA GLN A 5 19.68 23.70 -44.94
C GLN A 5 18.55 23.05 -44.11
N THR A 6 18.80 22.81 -42.81
CA THR A 6 17.84 22.64 -41.68
C THR A 6 17.64 21.17 -41.26
N LEU A 7 18.28 20.68 -40.17
CA LEU A 7 18.05 20.85 -38.72
C LEU A 7 17.10 19.78 -38.13
N GLU A 8 17.53 19.26 -36.99
CA GLU A 8 16.72 18.73 -35.87
C GLU A 8 15.99 17.40 -36.07
N THR A 9 16.53 16.35 -35.45
CA THR A 9 15.70 15.28 -34.89
C THR A 9 15.84 15.34 -33.38
N LEU A 10 14.95 16.12 -32.78
CA LEU A 10 14.53 16.01 -31.39
C LEU A 10 13.86 14.64 -31.21
N VAL A 11 14.37 13.84 -30.27
CA VAL A 11 13.51 12.90 -29.53
C VAL A 11 13.63 13.32 -28.08
N GLU A 12 12.67 14.15 -27.68
CA GLU A 12 12.41 14.47 -26.28
C GLU A 12 11.63 13.33 -25.61
N ASP A 13 12.04 13.09 -24.37
CA ASP A 13 11.22 12.81 -23.18
C ASP A 13 10.33 11.55 -23.10
N ALA A 14 10.70 10.69 -22.14
CA ALA A 14 9.72 10.12 -21.22
C ALA A 14 10.41 9.80 -19.88
N PRO A 15 10.08 10.49 -18.77
CA PRO A 15 10.47 10.06 -17.44
C PRO A 15 9.81 8.71 -17.16
N GLY A 16 10.58 7.80 -16.55
CA GLY A 16 10.13 6.48 -16.16
C GLY A 16 8.75 6.57 -15.52
N SER A 17 7.79 5.91 -16.16
CA SER A 17 6.40 5.81 -15.73
C SER A 17 6.36 5.32 -14.28
N ALA A 18 6.34 6.26 -13.35
CA ALA A 18 5.78 6.04 -12.03
C ALA A 18 4.31 5.72 -12.33
N MET A 19 4.03 4.43 -12.45
CA MET A 19 2.69 3.89 -12.53
C MET A 19 1.92 4.55 -11.41
N LEU A 20 1.07 5.51 -11.76
CA LEU A 20 0.07 6.07 -10.86
C LEU A 20 -0.91 4.93 -10.62
N THR A 21 -0.52 3.97 -9.78
CA THR A 21 -1.46 3.04 -9.18
C THR A 21 -2.54 3.91 -8.58
N PRO A 22 -3.82 3.71 -8.95
CA PRO A 22 -4.89 4.54 -8.44
C PRO A 22 -4.75 4.59 -6.93
N LEU A 23 -4.58 5.80 -6.39
CA LEU A 23 -4.33 5.99 -4.96
C LEU A 23 -5.58 5.53 -4.24
N VAL A 24 -5.60 4.24 -3.84
CA VAL A 24 -6.72 3.66 -3.15
C VAL A 24 -6.81 4.38 -1.82
N GLN A 25 -7.78 5.28 -1.71
CA GLN A 25 -7.95 6.09 -0.52
C GLN A 25 -8.51 5.22 0.60
N LEU A 26 -7.60 4.73 1.43
CA LEU A 26 -7.91 4.04 2.67
C LEU A 26 -8.07 5.07 3.78
N THR A 27 -9.05 4.83 4.64
CA THR A 27 -9.16 5.55 5.91
C THR A 27 -8.07 5.07 6.86
N THR A 28 -7.68 5.89 7.83
CA THR A 28 -6.68 5.53 8.84
C THR A 28 -7.00 4.20 9.54
N LYS A 29 -8.29 3.93 9.82
CA LYS A 29 -8.73 2.67 10.44
C LYS A 29 -8.59 1.46 9.52
N GLU A 30 -8.84 1.64 8.23
CA GLU A 30 -8.65 0.57 7.23
C GLU A 30 -7.17 0.25 7.04
N THR A 31 -6.31 1.27 6.99
CA THR A 31 -4.84 1.09 6.93
C THR A 31 -4.34 0.35 8.16
N GLN A 32 -4.75 0.78 9.37
CA GLN A 32 -4.39 0.08 10.61
C GLN A 32 -4.87 -1.39 10.60
N ALA A 33 -6.09 -1.67 10.12
CA ALA A 33 -6.58 -3.03 10.03
C ALA A 33 -5.74 -3.90 9.08
N LEU A 34 -5.29 -3.33 7.96
CA LEU A 34 -4.40 -4.01 7.01
C LEU A 34 -3.00 -4.26 7.60
N GLU A 35 -2.42 -3.29 8.30
CA GLU A 35 -1.11 -3.44 8.97
C GLU A 35 -1.12 -4.58 10.00
N TRP A 36 -2.16 -4.66 10.83
CA TRP A 36 -2.26 -5.75 11.80
C TRP A 36 -2.52 -7.10 11.13
N CYS A 37 -3.29 -7.12 10.04
CA CYS A 37 -3.48 -8.33 9.23
C CYS A 37 -2.18 -8.78 8.57
N LEU A 38 -1.36 -7.84 8.10
CA LEU A 38 -0.02 -8.11 7.56
C LEU A 38 0.91 -8.72 8.64
N LYS A 39 0.77 -8.28 9.89
CA LYS A 39 1.42 -8.87 11.08
C LYS A 39 0.83 -10.24 11.50
N GLY A 40 -0.13 -10.78 10.74
CA GLY A 40 -0.74 -12.09 11.00
C GLY A 40 -1.82 -12.09 12.09
N LYS A 41 -2.34 -10.93 12.48
CA LYS A 41 -3.42 -10.83 13.48
C LYS A 41 -4.77 -11.22 12.92
N THR A 42 -5.55 -11.92 13.73
CA THR A 42 -6.93 -12.31 13.43
C THR A 42 -7.88 -11.11 13.55
N SER A 43 -9.05 -11.15 12.89
CA SER A 43 -10.06 -10.08 13.01
C SER A 43 -10.40 -9.76 14.47
N TRP A 44 -10.47 -10.78 15.33
CA TRP A 44 -10.74 -10.65 16.75
C TRP A 44 -9.60 -9.94 17.51
N GLU A 45 -8.34 -10.30 17.25
CA GLU A 45 -7.20 -9.59 17.86
C GLU A 45 -7.13 -8.14 17.38
N ILE A 46 -7.33 -7.90 16.08
CA ILE A 46 -7.35 -6.55 15.50
C ILE A 46 -8.44 -5.70 16.14
N ALA A 47 -9.63 -6.28 16.34
CA ALA A 47 -10.74 -5.61 17.00
C ALA A 47 -10.37 -5.18 18.42
N ARG A 48 -9.67 -6.05 19.16
CA ARG A 48 -9.20 -5.73 20.51
C ARG A 48 -8.10 -4.67 20.53
N ILE A 49 -7.21 -4.67 19.52
CA ILE A 49 -6.15 -3.65 19.38
C ILE A 49 -6.74 -2.28 19.02
N GLN A 50 -7.76 -2.24 18.17
CA GLN A 50 -8.41 -1.00 17.73
C GLN A 50 -9.57 -0.56 18.63
N SER A 51 -9.83 -1.27 19.74
CA SER A 51 -10.94 -1.03 20.67
C SER A 51 -12.30 -0.98 19.98
N CYS A 52 -12.57 -1.92 19.06
CA CYS A 52 -13.83 -2.03 18.34
C CYS A 52 -14.34 -3.49 18.31
N SER A 53 -15.49 -3.72 17.66
CA SER A 53 -16.05 -5.07 17.53
C SER A 53 -15.43 -5.81 16.34
N GLU A 54 -15.42 -7.14 16.40
CA GLU A 54 -14.98 -7.97 15.26
C GLU A 54 -15.81 -7.69 14.00
N SER A 55 -17.12 -7.46 14.16
CA SER A 55 -18.01 -7.06 13.07
C SER A 55 -17.58 -5.74 12.42
N THR A 56 -17.08 -4.78 13.19
CA THR A 56 -16.53 -3.51 12.68
C THR A 56 -15.27 -3.76 11.83
N ILE A 57 -14.38 -4.65 12.28
CA ILE A 57 -13.20 -5.05 11.49
C ILE A 57 -13.63 -5.76 10.20
N ASN A 58 -14.61 -6.65 10.25
CA ASN A 58 -15.13 -7.33 9.06
C ASN A 58 -15.81 -6.36 8.07
N PHE A 59 -16.44 -5.30 8.58
CA PHE A 59 -16.96 -4.19 7.76
C PHE A 59 -15.82 -3.41 7.08
N HIS A 60 -14.76 -3.05 7.81
CA HIS A 60 -13.56 -2.44 7.21
C HIS A 60 -12.97 -3.31 6.10
N PHE A 61 -12.79 -4.62 6.32
CA PHE A 61 -12.28 -5.53 5.28
C PHE A 61 -13.20 -5.66 4.07
N SER A 62 -14.51 -5.53 4.26
CA SER A 62 -15.45 -5.53 3.13
C SER A 62 -15.34 -4.27 2.29
N ASN A 63 -15.15 -3.11 2.93
CA ASN A 63 -14.87 -1.86 2.23
C ASN A 63 -13.51 -1.88 1.52
N ILE A 64 -12.46 -2.34 2.20
CA ILE A 64 -11.12 -2.51 1.63
C ILE A 64 -11.19 -3.40 0.38
N ARG A 65 -11.83 -4.57 0.47
CA ARG A 65 -11.99 -5.48 -0.69
C ARG A 65 -12.71 -4.83 -1.85
N ARG A 66 -13.76 -4.03 -1.57
CA ARG A 66 -14.49 -3.25 -2.58
C ARG A 66 -13.61 -2.19 -3.23
N LYS A 67 -12.80 -1.47 -2.44
CA LYS A 67 -11.87 -0.44 -2.91
C LYS A 67 -10.76 -1.02 -3.80
N PHE A 68 -10.23 -2.19 -3.46
CA PHE A 68 -9.19 -2.88 -4.23
C PHE A 68 -9.74 -3.83 -5.31
N ALA A 69 -11.07 -3.95 -5.44
CA ALA A 69 -11.73 -4.88 -6.35
C ALA A 69 -11.26 -6.35 -6.23
N VAL A 70 -11.06 -6.83 -4.99
CA VAL A 70 -10.59 -8.19 -4.70
C VAL A 70 -11.60 -9.00 -3.88
N ARG A 71 -11.51 -10.33 -3.96
CA ARG A 71 -12.44 -11.23 -3.24
C ARG A 71 -11.93 -11.67 -1.86
N SER A 72 -10.61 -11.82 -1.71
CA SER A 72 -9.99 -12.36 -0.50
C SER A 72 -9.29 -11.28 0.33
N ARG A 73 -9.17 -11.54 1.64
CA ARG A 73 -8.44 -10.68 2.58
C ARG A 73 -6.96 -10.59 2.20
N ASN A 74 -6.33 -11.72 1.92
CA ASN A 74 -4.91 -11.75 1.55
C ASN A 74 -4.65 -10.99 0.24
N ALA A 75 -5.52 -11.14 -0.77
CA ALA A 75 -5.39 -10.36 -2.00
C ALA A 75 -5.50 -8.85 -1.73
N ALA A 76 -6.33 -8.42 -0.76
CA ALA A 76 -6.40 -7.01 -0.37
C ALA A 76 -5.10 -6.53 0.28
N VAL A 77 -4.47 -7.36 1.13
CA VAL A 77 -3.16 -7.03 1.73
C VAL A 77 -2.08 -6.92 0.64
N PHE A 78 -2.03 -7.86 -0.30
CA PHE A 78 -1.09 -7.81 -1.42
C PHE A 78 -1.30 -6.56 -2.29
N ARG A 79 -2.55 -6.23 -2.64
CA ARG A 79 -2.85 -5.01 -3.40
C ARG A 79 -2.48 -3.73 -2.63
N ALA A 80 -2.66 -3.72 -1.31
CA ALA A 80 -2.28 -2.59 -0.47
C ALA A 80 -0.76 -2.42 -0.39
N LEU A 81 0.02 -3.52 -0.41
CA LEU A 81 1.48 -3.48 -0.51
C LEU A 81 1.92 -2.98 -1.90
N GLU A 82 1.33 -3.51 -2.98
CA GLU A 82 1.62 -3.09 -4.36
C GLU A 82 1.32 -1.60 -4.58
N SER A 83 0.26 -1.08 -3.98
CA SER A 83 -0.13 0.32 -4.09
C SER A 83 0.63 1.26 -3.14
N GLY A 84 1.55 0.74 -2.32
CA GLY A 84 2.25 1.52 -1.28
C GLY A 84 1.33 2.07 -0.18
N ALA A 85 0.13 1.52 -0.01
CA ALA A 85 -0.84 1.97 0.99
C ALA A 85 -0.53 1.46 2.40
N ILE A 86 0.23 0.36 2.50
CA ILE A 86 0.85 -0.13 3.72
C ILE A 86 2.31 -0.47 3.44
N THR A 87 3.18 -0.22 4.41
CA THR A 87 4.61 -0.52 4.32
C THR A 87 4.97 -1.56 5.37
N VAL A 88 5.81 -2.53 4.99
CA VAL A 88 6.48 -3.39 5.97
C VAL A 88 7.59 -2.57 6.61
N GLU A 89 7.37 -2.07 7.82
CA GLU A 89 8.46 -1.51 8.63
C GLU A 89 9.52 -2.62 8.80
N PRO A 90 10.77 -2.42 8.31
CA PRO A 90 11.84 -3.36 8.55
C PRO A 90 12.02 -3.50 10.07
N LEU A 91 12.24 -4.72 10.54
CA LEU A 91 12.56 -4.97 11.94
C LEU A 91 13.71 -4.04 12.34
N GLN A 92 13.42 -3.01 13.14
CA GLN A 92 14.46 -2.23 13.80
C GLN A 92 15.24 -3.24 14.64
N SER A 93 16.46 -3.52 14.23
CA SER A 93 17.44 -4.31 14.96
C SER A 93 17.33 -3.85 16.41
N ARG A 94 16.86 -4.72 17.30
CA ARG A 94 16.80 -4.39 18.72
C ARG A 94 18.19 -3.94 19.09
N ASP A 95 18.33 -2.66 19.44
CA ASP A 95 19.57 -2.12 19.95
C ASP A 95 20.07 -3.08 21.01
N THR A 96 21.29 -3.55 20.80
CA THR A 96 22.06 -4.33 21.75
C THR A 96 22.03 -3.58 23.07
N HIS A 97 21.18 -4.02 24.00
CA HIS A 97 21.29 -3.61 25.39
C HIS A 97 22.60 -4.19 25.91
N GLU A 98 23.66 -3.39 25.82
CA GLU A 98 24.92 -3.64 26.53
C GLU A 98 24.64 -3.45 28.03
N PRO A 99 24.79 -4.49 28.87
CA PRO A 99 24.64 -4.35 30.30
C PRO A 99 25.95 -3.80 30.90
N ASP A 100 25.84 -2.73 31.69
CA ASP A 100 26.87 -2.26 32.65
C ASP A 100 27.01 -3.24 33.84
#